data_AF-A0A150A2Y7-F1
#
_entry.id   AF-A0A150A2Y7-F1
#
_cell.length_a   1.000
_cell.length_b   1.000
_cell.length_c   1.000
_cell.angle_alpha   90.00
_cell.angle_beta   90.00
_cell.angle_gamma   90.00
#
_symmetry.space_group_name_H-M   'P 1'
#
loop_
_entity.id
_entity.type
_entity.pdbx_description
1 polymer ?
#
loop_
_entity_poly.entity_id
_entity_poly.type
_entity_poly.pdbx_seq_one_letter_code
_entity_poly.pdbx_strand_id
1 'polypeptide(L)'
;MTVWAYSASPEVLVEPPQAVAELTIEPAGRVVDVYTVARFQLEPAEPASHLRGNPQVALDIAFDAEPWPIDPNDTFDLRCHQLLVVSAEVVRSFERSFGLRSAEHRRRGRGRGVPPNAQRDNATWAPIDSSEVPELETALVESDLGLAVYRDGSEMIMIVNTEQGIFGRIVPQPVALDPDLRRGIAAENATLGAAARWGLPDFVLTPLTVSKSTATRELGDGTVVFGERALAIQVKARDHPGPNPERERAWIAKNASKGARQAAGSVRSLSDAPVSMTNVRGRSIVVVGSSLDWVGVVIVDHDDPPDDIAPVASTPALPIVVLLRREWEFLFDHLRSLTALGSYLHRIKDDAVAPGDHPGHYYELATADERATANPGRPPVSLGSGEQRFSYPLLPMEPASNLDEQGAAMFRQMLEDLATSPWDRSEEDRLTLLHLLDRQAVTERAKIGRRMIDLPRDASSVSREATRFDLRRYVFGEGDLQLGFGVCNTFSELHREAFRRWVMLRHHELTETLPDDSREDIWTVAILLTPRHDGLRPWDTTVFAINGVLEIDDADLAALHLLWNRSGAETDE
;
A
#
# COMPACT_ATOMS: atom_id res chain seq x y z
N MET A 1 -38.42 2.62 -3.28
CA MET A 1 -37.34 1.76 -3.83
C MET A 1 -37.97 0.47 -4.32
N THR A 2 -37.77 0.14 -5.59
CA THR A 2 -38.27 -1.07 -6.23
C THR A 2 -37.08 -1.82 -6.82
N VAL A 3 -36.93 -3.11 -6.51
CA VAL A 3 -35.82 -3.94 -6.98
C VAL A 3 -36.34 -4.90 -8.04
N TRP A 4 -35.65 -4.99 -9.17
CA TRP A 4 -35.95 -5.88 -10.28
C TRP A 4 -34.79 -6.85 -10.51
N ALA A 5 -35.06 -8.15 -10.56
CA ALA A 5 -34.05 -9.18 -10.78
C ALA A 5 -34.07 -9.67 -12.22
N TYR A 6 -32.88 -9.84 -12.79
CA TYR A 6 -32.62 -10.40 -14.10
C TYR A 6 -31.71 -11.62 -13.92
N SER A 7 -32.15 -12.78 -14.40
CA SER A 7 -31.29 -13.96 -14.39
C SER A 7 -30.24 -13.86 -15.50
N ALA A 8 -28.97 -13.94 -15.14
CA ALA A 8 -27.80 -13.78 -16.01
C ALA A 8 -26.98 -15.09 -16.03
N SER A 9 -27.61 -16.20 -16.39
CA SER A 9 -26.98 -17.54 -16.55
C SER A 9 -26.55 -18.21 -15.23
N PRO A 10 -27.49 -18.61 -14.37
CA PRO A 10 -27.20 -19.32 -13.12
C PRO A 10 -26.44 -20.63 -13.37
N GLU A 11 -25.52 -20.96 -12.48
CA GLU A 11 -24.72 -22.19 -12.50
C GLU A 11 -24.99 -23.01 -11.24
N VAL A 12 -25.11 -24.33 -11.42
CA VAL A 12 -25.24 -25.30 -10.32
C VAL A 12 -24.13 -26.34 -10.49
N LEU A 13 -23.29 -26.48 -9.48
CA LEU A 13 -22.18 -27.42 -9.42
C LEU A 13 -22.47 -28.48 -8.36
N VAL A 14 -22.35 -29.74 -8.76
CA VAL A 14 -22.50 -30.92 -7.90
C VAL A 14 -21.33 -31.86 -8.09
N GLU A 15 -20.95 -32.57 -7.04
CA GLU A 15 -19.83 -33.50 -7.07
C GLU A 15 -20.26 -34.88 -7.62
N PRO A 16 -19.40 -35.57 -8.40
CA PRO A 16 -19.68 -36.94 -8.80
C PRO A 16 -19.95 -37.85 -7.58
N PRO A 17 -20.90 -38.80 -7.68
CA PRO A 17 -21.55 -39.26 -8.90
C PRO A 17 -22.77 -38.44 -9.36
N GLN A 18 -23.11 -37.34 -8.67
CA GLN A 18 -24.26 -36.51 -9.04
C GLN A 18 -23.93 -35.55 -10.18
N ALA A 19 -24.92 -35.31 -11.04
CA ALA A 19 -24.88 -34.31 -12.11
C ALA A 19 -26.19 -33.52 -12.15
N VAL A 20 -26.16 -32.28 -12.66
CA VAL A 20 -27.37 -31.49 -12.93
C VAL A 20 -28.00 -32.00 -14.21
N ALA A 21 -29.17 -32.62 -14.09
CA ALA A 21 -29.91 -33.17 -15.22
C ALA A 21 -30.73 -32.09 -15.96
N GLU A 22 -31.29 -31.14 -15.22
CA GLU A 22 -32.11 -30.06 -15.77
C GLU A 22 -31.91 -28.77 -14.98
N LEU A 23 -31.85 -27.62 -15.66
CA LEU A 23 -31.78 -26.28 -15.07
C LEU A 23 -32.74 -25.35 -15.82
N THR A 24 -33.77 -24.88 -15.13
CA THR A 24 -34.81 -23.99 -15.66
C THR A 24 -34.63 -22.60 -15.08
N ILE A 25 -34.41 -21.61 -15.95
CA ILE A 25 -34.18 -20.21 -15.56
C ILE A 25 -35.51 -19.45 -15.51
N GLU A 26 -35.75 -18.71 -14.43
CA GLU A 26 -36.95 -17.88 -14.27
C GLU A 26 -36.79 -16.49 -14.94
N PRO A 27 -37.84 -15.95 -15.57
CA PRO A 27 -37.80 -14.70 -16.32
C PRO A 27 -37.80 -13.48 -15.41
N ALA A 28 -37.06 -12.43 -15.79
CA ALA A 28 -36.83 -11.23 -14.99
C ALA A 28 -38.11 -10.63 -14.36
N GLY A 29 -38.04 -10.28 -13.08
CA GLY A 29 -39.22 -9.84 -12.32
C GLY A 29 -38.89 -9.02 -11.09
N ARG A 30 -39.92 -8.34 -10.57
CA ARG A 30 -39.83 -7.53 -9.35
C ARG A 30 -39.55 -8.43 -8.14
N VAL A 31 -38.55 -8.07 -7.34
CA VAL A 31 -38.24 -8.75 -6.09
C VAL A 31 -39.19 -8.25 -5.00
N VAL A 32 -40.03 -9.15 -4.50
CA VAL A 32 -40.89 -8.93 -3.32
C VAL A 32 -40.61 -10.08 -2.37
N ASP A 33 -39.96 -9.78 -1.24
CA ASP A 33 -39.47 -10.71 -0.22
C ASP A 33 -38.46 -11.78 -0.73
N VAL A 34 -38.88 -12.69 -1.61
CA VAL A 34 -38.04 -13.74 -2.20
C VAL A 34 -38.39 -13.89 -3.68
N TYR A 35 -37.37 -13.93 -4.54
CA TYR A 35 -37.53 -14.15 -5.98
C TYR A 35 -36.72 -15.37 -6.42
N THR A 36 -37.39 -16.35 -7.05
CA THR A 36 -36.73 -17.56 -7.58
C THR A 36 -36.07 -17.23 -8.91
N VAL A 37 -34.78 -17.54 -9.02
CA VAL A 37 -33.93 -17.20 -10.18
C VAL A 37 -33.79 -18.38 -11.14
N ALA A 38 -33.74 -19.60 -10.60
CA ALA A 38 -33.74 -20.85 -11.35
C ALA A 38 -34.18 -22.02 -10.47
N ARG A 39 -34.62 -23.10 -11.10
CA ARG A 39 -34.89 -24.41 -10.50
C ARG A 39 -34.06 -25.46 -11.22
N PHE A 40 -33.63 -26.51 -10.52
CA PHE A 40 -32.82 -27.58 -11.13
C PHE A 40 -33.18 -28.96 -10.59
N GLN A 41 -32.81 -29.99 -11.35
CA GLN A 41 -32.92 -31.42 -10.97
C GLN A 41 -31.55 -32.09 -11.01
N LEU A 42 -31.29 -33.00 -10.05
CA LEU A 42 -30.04 -33.75 -9.94
C LEU A 42 -30.26 -35.23 -10.27
N GLU A 43 -29.24 -35.86 -10.86
CA GLU A 43 -29.20 -37.30 -11.10
C GLU A 43 -27.90 -37.92 -10.56
N PRO A 44 -27.95 -39.00 -9.75
CA PRO A 44 -29.16 -39.59 -9.15
C PRO A 44 -29.82 -38.63 -8.15
N ALA A 45 -31.16 -38.74 -8.02
CA ALA A 45 -32.01 -37.87 -7.20
C ALA A 45 -31.87 -38.16 -5.68
N GLU A 46 -30.67 -37.96 -5.17
CA GLU A 46 -30.30 -38.06 -3.77
C GLU A 46 -30.03 -36.65 -3.19
N PRO A 47 -30.19 -36.44 -1.86
CA PRO A 47 -29.85 -35.18 -1.23
C PRO A 47 -28.36 -34.88 -1.42
N ALA A 48 -28.02 -33.81 -2.15
CA ALA A 48 -26.63 -33.43 -2.37
C ALA A 48 -25.98 -33.00 -1.04
N SER A 49 -24.90 -33.67 -0.65
CA SER A 49 -24.10 -33.34 0.53
C SER A 49 -23.32 -32.02 0.34
N HIS A 50 -22.95 -31.71 -0.91
CA HIS A 50 -22.18 -30.52 -1.28
C HIS A 50 -22.73 -29.88 -2.56
N LEU A 51 -23.86 -29.19 -2.43
CA LEU A 51 -24.42 -28.37 -3.52
C LEU A 51 -23.77 -26.99 -3.52
N ARG A 52 -23.20 -26.56 -4.65
CA ARG A 52 -22.73 -25.19 -4.84
C ARG A 52 -23.49 -24.55 -6.00
N GLY A 53 -24.08 -23.39 -5.77
CA GLY A 53 -24.79 -22.65 -6.82
C GLY A 53 -24.27 -21.22 -6.90
N ASN A 54 -24.10 -20.72 -8.13
CA ASN A 54 -23.91 -19.30 -8.40
C ASN A 54 -25.11 -18.81 -9.20
N PRO A 55 -26.04 -18.04 -8.62
CA PRO A 55 -27.28 -17.70 -9.29
C PRO A 55 -27.08 -16.71 -10.46
N GLN A 56 -25.90 -16.09 -10.58
CA GLN A 56 -25.57 -15.07 -11.58
C GLN A 56 -26.76 -14.15 -11.90
N VAL A 57 -27.13 -13.27 -10.96
CA VAL A 57 -28.30 -12.38 -11.11
C VAL A 57 -27.83 -10.95 -11.21
N ALA A 58 -28.38 -10.21 -12.17
CA ALA A 58 -28.30 -8.75 -12.20
C ALA A 58 -29.54 -8.15 -11.53
N LEU A 59 -29.37 -7.11 -10.71
CA LEU A 59 -30.46 -6.45 -10.01
C LEU A 59 -30.49 -4.96 -10.39
N ASP A 60 -31.61 -4.49 -10.93
CA ASP A 60 -31.87 -3.07 -11.10
C ASP A 60 -32.64 -2.54 -9.91
N ILE A 61 -32.11 -1.49 -9.29
CA ILE A 61 -32.74 -0.83 -8.16
C ILE A 61 -33.25 0.53 -8.63
N ALA A 62 -34.56 0.65 -8.77
CA ALA A 62 -35.24 1.89 -9.11
C ALA A 62 -35.65 2.62 -7.83
N PHE A 63 -35.17 3.85 -7.65
CA PHE A 63 -35.57 4.71 -6.54
C PHE A 63 -36.63 5.67 -7.03
N ASP A 64 -37.83 5.53 -6.47
CA ASP A 64 -38.95 6.42 -6.73
C ASP A 64 -38.75 7.70 -5.89
N ALA A 65 -37.83 8.55 -6.33
CA ALA A 65 -37.54 9.83 -5.71
C ALA A 65 -37.91 10.94 -6.71
N GLU A 66 -38.81 11.84 -6.29
CA GLU A 66 -39.25 12.96 -7.12
C GLU A 66 -38.06 13.90 -7.48
N PRO A 67 -38.07 14.49 -8.69
CA PRO A 67 -36.87 15.09 -9.30
C PRO A 67 -36.44 16.45 -8.75
N TRP A 68 -37.09 16.97 -7.69
CA TRP A 68 -36.79 18.31 -7.16
C TRP A 68 -36.13 18.26 -5.78
N PRO A 69 -35.12 19.11 -5.51
CA PRO A 69 -34.51 19.25 -4.19
C PRO A 69 -35.53 19.80 -3.19
N ILE A 70 -35.62 19.18 -2.02
CA ILE A 70 -36.62 19.53 -1.00
C ILE A 70 -36.06 20.62 -0.05
N ASP A 71 -34.73 20.72 0.08
CA ASP A 71 -34.05 21.82 0.78
C ASP A 71 -32.65 22.15 0.18
N PRO A 72 -32.01 23.28 0.54
CA PRO A 72 -30.72 23.72 -0.02
C PRO A 72 -29.54 22.75 0.16
N ASN A 73 -29.59 21.84 1.14
CA ASN A 73 -28.58 20.81 1.38
C ASN A 73 -28.87 19.50 0.63
N ASP A 74 -30.02 19.41 -0.02
CA ASP A 74 -30.46 18.27 -0.80
C ASP A 74 -29.87 18.33 -2.22
N THR A 75 -28.55 18.16 -2.31
CA THR A 75 -27.80 18.23 -3.56
C THR A 75 -27.86 16.89 -4.30
N PHE A 76 -27.77 16.95 -5.63
CA PHE A 76 -27.67 15.75 -6.48
C PHE A 76 -26.51 14.84 -6.05
N ASP A 77 -25.38 15.43 -5.64
CA ASP A 77 -24.21 14.71 -5.15
C ASP A 77 -24.51 13.93 -3.86
N LEU A 78 -25.20 14.56 -2.90
CA LEU A 78 -25.61 13.92 -1.65
C LEU A 78 -26.60 12.77 -1.89
N ARG A 79 -27.56 12.96 -2.81
CA ARG A 79 -28.50 11.89 -3.21
C ARG A 79 -27.78 10.72 -3.90
N CYS A 80 -26.85 11.01 -4.82
CA CYS A 80 -26.02 9.99 -5.46
C CYS A 80 -25.15 9.23 -4.45
N HIS A 81 -24.62 9.91 -3.44
CA HIS A 81 -23.87 9.29 -2.36
C HIS A 81 -24.73 8.34 -1.52
N GLN A 82 -25.92 8.78 -1.11
CA GLN A 82 -26.86 7.94 -0.35
C GLN A 82 -27.33 6.71 -1.14
N LEU A 83 -27.54 6.87 -2.45
CA LEU A 83 -27.84 5.78 -3.37
C LEU A 83 -26.72 4.72 -3.39
N LEU A 84 -25.46 5.15 -3.48
CA LEU A 84 -24.31 4.25 -3.46
C LEU A 84 -24.16 3.51 -2.13
N VAL A 85 -24.46 4.16 -1.00
CA VAL A 85 -24.46 3.53 0.32
C VAL A 85 -25.51 2.44 0.43
N VAL A 86 -26.74 2.69 -0.04
CA VAL A 86 -27.82 1.69 -0.02
C VAL A 86 -27.50 0.51 -0.95
N SER A 87 -27.03 0.78 -2.17
CA SER A 87 -26.62 -0.27 -3.11
C SER A 87 -25.49 -1.15 -2.55
N ALA A 88 -24.50 -0.56 -1.87
CA ALA A 88 -23.42 -1.31 -1.23
C ALA A 88 -23.94 -2.26 -0.12
N GLU A 89 -24.94 -1.83 0.66
CA GLU A 89 -25.50 -2.67 1.73
C GLU A 89 -26.38 -3.80 1.19
N VAL A 90 -27.09 -3.57 0.08
CA VAL A 90 -27.86 -4.62 -0.63
C VAL A 90 -26.92 -5.71 -1.14
N VAL A 91 -25.79 -5.34 -1.77
CA VAL A 91 -24.77 -6.29 -2.24
C VAL A 91 -24.18 -7.09 -1.08
N ARG A 92 -23.79 -6.44 0.02
CA ARG A 92 -23.30 -7.13 1.24
C ARG A 92 -24.33 -8.10 1.83
N SER A 93 -25.62 -7.81 1.66
CA SER A 93 -26.71 -8.66 2.13
C SER A 93 -26.88 -9.93 1.28
N PHE A 94 -26.70 -9.83 -0.03
CA PHE A 94 -26.68 -11.00 -0.91
C PHE A 94 -25.47 -11.91 -0.67
N GLU A 95 -24.30 -11.31 -0.43
CA GLU A 95 -23.08 -12.05 -0.11
C GLU A 95 -23.18 -12.82 1.22
N ARG A 96 -23.94 -12.29 2.20
CA ARG A 96 -24.25 -12.98 3.46
C ARG A 96 -25.13 -14.22 3.26
N SER A 97 -26.07 -14.18 2.32
CA SER A 97 -27.12 -15.20 2.17
C SER A 97 -26.70 -16.42 1.33
N PHE A 98 -25.70 -16.30 0.45
CA PHE A 98 -25.31 -17.38 -0.48
C PHE A 98 -24.01 -18.13 -0.13
N GLY A 99 -23.42 -17.92 1.05
CA GLY A 99 -22.33 -18.77 1.55
C GLY A 99 -21.02 -18.72 0.75
N LEU A 100 -20.84 -17.73 -0.14
CA LEU A 100 -19.68 -17.60 -1.03
C LEU A 100 -18.36 -17.21 -0.35
N ARG A 101 -18.26 -17.30 0.99
CA ARG A 101 -16.98 -17.17 1.73
C ARG A 101 -16.90 -18.11 2.94
N SER A 102 -15.94 -19.04 2.89
CA SER A 102 -15.41 -19.75 4.06
C SER A 102 -14.85 -18.77 5.08
N ALA A 103 -15.05 -19.12 6.36
CA ALA A 103 -15.22 -18.17 7.47
C ALA A 103 -13.98 -17.35 7.88
N GLU A 104 -12.78 -17.63 7.36
CA GLU A 104 -11.54 -17.01 7.85
C GLU A 104 -10.88 -16.04 6.84
N HIS A 105 -11.36 -15.96 5.60
CA HIS A 105 -10.83 -15.04 4.57
C HIS A 105 -11.79 -13.88 4.23
N ARG A 106 -12.76 -13.61 5.11
CA ARG A 106 -13.90 -12.72 4.83
C ARG A 106 -13.60 -11.21 4.88
N ARG A 107 -12.37 -10.77 5.15
CA ARG A 107 -12.03 -9.34 5.20
C ARG A 107 -10.88 -9.00 4.24
N ARG A 108 -11.21 -8.15 3.26
CA ARG A 108 -10.34 -7.34 2.38
C ARG A 108 -9.87 -7.96 1.05
N GLY A 109 -10.17 -7.21 -0.03
CA GLY A 109 -9.74 -7.41 -1.42
C GLY A 109 -10.88 -7.94 -2.29
N ARG A 110 -11.33 -7.30 -3.39
CA ARG A 110 -10.88 -6.14 -4.19
C ARG A 110 -12.16 -5.54 -4.83
N GLY A 111 -12.44 -4.24 -4.75
CA GLY A 111 -11.93 -3.16 -5.62
C GLY A 111 -12.97 -2.90 -6.72
N ARG A 112 -13.73 -1.80 -6.73
CA ARG A 112 -13.24 -0.45 -6.91
C ARG A 112 -14.20 0.58 -6.31
N GLY A 113 -13.65 1.33 -5.38
CA GLY A 113 -14.17 2.53 -4.76
C GLY A 113 -13.06 2.92 -3.81
N VAL A 114 -12.35 4.00 -4.12
CA VAL A 114 -11.50 4.74 -3.18
C VAL A 114 -12.18 4.66 -1.81
N PRO A 115 -11.53 4.20 -0.74
CA PRO A 115 -12.23 4.10 0.54
C PRO A 115 -12.65 5.52 0.95
N PRO A 116 -13.95 5.89 0.99
CA PRO A 116 -14.35 7.13 1.61
C PRO A 116 -14.56 6.78 3.08
N ASN A 117 -13.45 6.73 3.82
CA ASN A 117 -13.49 7.15 5.21
C ASN A 117 -12.74 8.49 5.29
N ALA A 118 -13.19 9.46 4.51
CA ALA A 118 -13.12 10.85 4.96
C ALA A 118 -14.20 10.99 6.06
N GLN A 119 -13.90 10.50 7.25
CA GLN A 119 -14.20 11.34 8.41
C GLN A 119 -13.59 12.70 8.05
N ARG A 120 -14.44 13.71 7.83
CA ARG A 120 -14.12 15.13 7.59
C ARG A 120 -12.61 15.43 7.57
N ASP A 121 -12.10 16.00 6.48
CA ASP A 121 -10.71 16.46 6.25
C ASP A 121 -10.03 17.12 7.48
N ASN A 122 -9.68 16.31 8.47
CA ASN A 122 -8.97 16.68 9.69
C ASN A 122 -7.48 16.33 9.57
N ALA A 123 -7.10 15.59 8.52
CA ALA A 123 -5.73 15.20 8.20
C ALA A 123 -5.04 16.15 7.21
N THR A 124 -5.69 17.25 6.83
CA THR A 124 -5.13 18.28 5.93
C THR A 124 -4.54 19.41 6.76
N TRP A 125 -3.41 19.96 6.33
CA TRP A 125 -2.86 21.17 6.92
C TRP A 125 -3.85 22.32 6.72
N ALA A 126 -4.25 22.96 7.82
CA ALA A 126 -5.16 24.10 7.83
C ALA A 126 -4.50 25.29 8.53
N PRO A 127 -4.71 26.53 8.05
CA PRO A 127 -4.18 27.70 8.75
C PRO A 127 -4.78 27.78 10.16
N ILE A 128 -3.93 28.07 11.16
CA ILE A 128 -4.36 28.36 12.54
C ILE A 128 -4.45 29.87 12.70
N ASP A 129 -5.58 30.34 13.22
CA ASP A 129 -5.69 31.72 13.70
C ASP A 129 -4.95 31.85 15.04
N SER A 130 -3.71 32.37 15.00
CA SER A 130 -2.89 32.59 16.18
C SER A 130 -3.31 33.82 16.99
N SER A 131 -4.32 34.59 16.56
CA SER A 131 -4.77 35.77 17.29
C SER A 131 -5.38 35.43 18.67
N GLU A 132 -5.89 34.20 18.82
CA GLU A 132 -6.41 33.69 20.10
C GLU A 132 -5.31 33.15 21.04
N VAL A 133 -4.10 32.90 20.53
CA VAL A 133 -2.94 32.43 21.30
C VAL A 133 -1.68 33.23 20.91
N PRO A 134 -1.54 34.48 21.36
CA PRO A 134 -0.48 35.40 20.90
C PRO A 134 0.95 34.90 21.16
N GLU A 135 1.11 34.05 22.18
CA GLU A 135 2.39 33.45 22.55
C GLU A 135 2.81 32.29 21.61
N LEU A 136 1.87 31.71 20.84
CA LEU A 136 2.12 30.56 19.98
C LEU A 136 3.14 30.88 18.88
N GLU A 137 3.00 32.03 18.22
CA GLU A 137 3.94 32.44 17.17
C GLU A 137 5.34 32.69 17.74
N THR A 138 5.42 33.33 18.90
CA THR A 138 6.70 33.56 19.59
C THR A 138 7.34 32.24 20.01
N ALA A 139 6.56 31.31 20.59
CA ALA A 139 7.04 30.00 21.00
C ALA A 139 7.48 29.12 19.81
N LEU A 140 6.80 29.22 18.65
CA LEU A 140 7.21 28.52 17.44
C LEU A 140 8.46 29.14 16.81
N VAL A 141 8.64 30.47 16.88
CA VAL A 141 9.86 31.13 16.41
C VAL A 141 11.06 30.82 17.33
N GLU A 142 10.82 30.69 18.63
CA GLU A 142 11.83 30.26 19.62
C GLU A 142 12.12 28.75 19.53
N SER A 143 11.22 27.96 18.96
CA SER A 143 11.50 26.57 18.58
C SER A 143 12.46 26.57 17.39
N ASP A 144 13.61 25.90 17.55
CA ASP A 144 14.66 25.79 16.52
C ASP A 144 14.12 25.26 15.16
N LEU A 145 12.95 24.63 15.18
CA LEU A 145 12.33 23.92 14.07
C LEU A 145 11.04 24.57 13.56
N GLY A 146 10.50 25.59 14.24
CA GLY A 146 9.19 26.12 13.89
C GLY A 146 8.05 25.12 14.09
N LEU A 147 8.25 24.08 14.91
CA LEU A 147 7.31 22.96 15.08
C LEU A 147 6.88 22.84 16.55
N ALA A 148 5.61 22.52 16.78
CA ALA A 148 5.08 22.09 18.07
C ALA A 148 4.07 20.96 17.91
N VAL A 149 3.95 20.12 18.95
CA VAL A 149 2.88 19.13 19.06
C VAL A 149 2.03 19.50 20.27
N TYR A 150 0.75 19.79 20.03
CA TYR A 150 -0.24 20.04 21.06
C TYR A 150 -1.06 18.76 21.31
N ARG A 151 -1.29 18.42 22.59
CA ARG A 151 -2.14 17.31 23.00
C ARG A 151 -3.18 17.79 24.00
N ASP A 152 -4.44 17.43 23.78
CA ASP A 152 -5.53 17.63 24.74
C ASP A 152 -6.39 16.36 24.82
N GLY A 153 -6.18 15.60 25.90
CA GLY A 153 -6.76 14.27 26.08
C GLY A 153 -6.45 13.37 24.88
N SER A 154 -7.49 13.01 24.13
CA SER A 154 -7.31 12.17 22.95
C SER A 154 -6.79 12.95 21.72
N GLU A 155 -7.00 14.26 21.64
CA GLU A 155 -6.61 15.03 20.46
C GLU A 155 -5.10 15.28 20.43
N MET A 156 -4.52 15.18 19.22
CA MET A 156 -3.11 15.50 18.98
C MET A 156 -3.06 16.34 17.71
N ILE A 157 -2.48 17.52 17.82
CA ILE A 157 -2.39 18.50 16.75
C ILE A 157 -0.93 18.83 16.53
N MET A 158 -0.48 18.70 15.30
CA MET A 158 0.83 19.17 14.85
C MET A 158 0.68 20.60 14.38
N ILE A 159 1.59 21.47 14.81
CA ILE A 159 1.59 22.89 14.48
C ILE A 159 2.95 23.23 13.87
N VAL A 160 2.95 23.79 12.67
CA VAL A 160 4.15 24.24 11.95
C VAL A 160 4.06 25.73 11.65
N ASN A 161 5.18 26.43 11.81
CA ASN A 161 5.37 27.79 11.38
C ASN A 161 6.13 27.78 10.04
N THR A 162 5.56 28.42 9.04
CA THR A 162 6.11 28.51 7.69
C THR A 162 6.15 29.96 7.23
N GLU A 163 6.83 30.25 6.12
CA GLU A 163 6.81 31.59 5.51
C GLU A 163 5.40 32.06 5.13
N GLN A 164 4.45 31.14 4.96
CA GLN A 164 3.06 31.42 4.60
C GLN A 164 2.13 31.58 5.81
N GLY A 165 2.65 31.41 7.03
CA GLY A 165 1.91 31.48 8.29
C GLY A 165 1.98 30.19 9.10
N ILE A 166 1.18 30.13 10.18
CA ILE A 166 1.08 28.99 11.08
C ILE A 166 -0.02 28.04 10.60
N PHE A 167 0.32 26.75 10.48
CA PHE A 167 -0.58 25.70 10.06
C PHE A 167 -0.69 24.59 11.10
N GLY A 168 -1.89 24.04 11.22
CA GLY A 168 -2.24 22.94 12.11
C GLY A 168 -2.70 21.71 11.35
N ARG A 169 -2.41 20.53 11.88
CA ARG A 169 -2.95 19.26 11.39
C ARG A 169 -3.28 18.34 12.55
N ILE A 170 -4.48 17.77 12.55
CA ILE A 170 -4.87 16.77 13.54
C ILE A 170 -4.26 15.42 13.14
N VAL A 171 -3.54 14.79 14.06
CA VAL A 171 -3.14 13.38 13.91
C VAL A 171 -4.38 12.54 14.21
N PRO A 172 -4.88 11.69 13.30
CA PRO A 172 -6.09 10.92 13.56
C PRO A 172 -5.95 9.97 14.74
N GLN A 173 -7.08 9.58 15.34
CA GLN A 173 -7.10 8.43 16.26
C GLN A 173 -6.76 7.14 15.51
N PRO A 174 -6.11 6.18 16.18
CA PRO A 174 -5.88 4.89 15.55
C PRO A 174 -7.21 4.18 15.31
N VAL A 175 -7.26 3.33 14.28
CA VAL A 175 -8.47 2.60 13.86
C VAL A 175 -9.08 1.87 15.06
N ALA A 176 -10.39 1.92 15.20
CA ALA A 176 -11.09 1.23 16.28
C ALA A 176 -10.78 -0.28 16.26
N LEU A 177 -10.47 -0.83 17.43
CA LEU A 177 -10.20 -2.26 17.59
C LEU A 177 -11.49 -3.07 17.39
N ASP A 178 -11.35 -4.31 16.91
CA ASP A 178 -12.48 -5.22 16.78
C ASP A 178 -12.99 -5.59 18.19
N PRO A 179 -14.25 -5.23 18.56
CA PRO A 179 -14.76 -5.44 19.90
C PRO A 179 -14.99 -6.92 20.24
N ASP A 180 -15.06 -7.78 19.23
CA ASP A 180 -15.30 -9.22 19.42
C ASP A 180 -14.01 -9.99 19.79
N LEU A 181 -12.84 -9.32 19.70
CA LEU A 181 -11.54 -9.90 19.99
C LEU A 181 -10.97 -9.35 21.31
N ARG A 182 -10.15 -10.16 22.00
CA ARG A 182 -9.35 -9.66 23.12
C ARG A 182 -8.45 -8.53 22.62
N ARG A 183 -8.37 -7.43 23.39
CA ARG A 183 -7.68 -6.20 22.99
C ARG A 183 -6.27 -6.42 22.44
N GLY A 184 -5.47 -7.26 23.10
CA GLY A 184 -4.13 -7.62 22.61
C GLY A 184 -4.13 -8.17 21.19
N ILE A 185 -4.98 -9.18 20.92
CA ILE A 185 -5.15 -9.78 19.59
C ILE A 185 -5.70 -8.76 18.59
N ALA A 186 -6.67 -7.95 19.01
CA ALA A 186 -7.25 -6.91 18.17
C ALA A 186 -6.20 -5.86 17.77
N ALA A 187 -5.34 -5.44 18.70
CA ALA A 187 -4.26 -4.49 18.49
C ALA A 187 -3.15 -5.07 17.59
N GLU A 188 -2.79 -6.34 17.76
CA GLU A 188 -1.88 -7.07 16.87
C GLU A 188 -2.44 -7.10 15.44
N ASN A 189 -3.70 -7.51 15.28
CA ASN A 189 -4.38 -7.56 13.98
C ASN A 189 -4.51 -6.17 13.34
N ALA A 190 -4.81 -5.13 14.11
CA ALA A 190 -4.89 -3.76 13.61
C ALA A 190 -3.52 -3.26 13.13
N THR A 191 -2.47 -3.52 13.91
CA THR A 191 -1.08 -3.16 13.62
C THR A 191 -0.58 -3.78 12.31
N LEU A 192 -0.70 -5.10 12.18
CA LEU A 192 -0.31 -5.82 10.95
C LEU A 192 -1.25 -5.48 9.79
N GLY A 193 -2.53 -5.28 10.09
CA GLY A 193 -3.54 -4.88 9.13
C GLY A 193 -3.28 -3.50 8.54
N ALA A 194 -2.68 -2.57 9.29
CA ALA A 194 -2.23 -1.27 8.78
C ALA A 194 -1.03 -1.46 7.83
N ALA A 195 -0.03 -2.25 8.24
CA ALA A 195 1.14 -2.54 7.41
C ALA A 195 0.78 -3.22 6.08
N ALA A 196 -0.12 -4.21 6.12
CA ALA A 196 -0.58 -4.87 4.90
C ALA A 196 -1.44 -3.94 4.02
N ARG A 197 -2.30 -3.12 4.62
CA ARG A 197 -3.20 -2.21 3.89
C ARG A 197 -2.43 -1.11 3.17
N TRP A 198 -1.53 -0.44 3.87
CA TRP A 198 -0.87 0.77 3.37
C TRP A 198 0.51 0.49 2.77
N GLY A 199 1.23 -0.50 3.30
CA GLY A 199 2.57 -0.89 2.85
C GLY A 199 2.54 -1.82 1.65
N LEU A 200 2.18 -3.09 1.85
CA LEU A 200 1.80 -4.13 0.87
C LEU A 200 1.69 -5.43 1.68
N PRO A 201 0.68 -6.29 1.47
CA PRO A 201 0.57 -7.55 2.21
C PRO A 201 1.74 -8.52 1.95
N ASP A 202 2.40 -8.38 0.80
CA ASP A 202 3.49 -9.23 0.34
C ASP A 202 4.71 -9.21 1.28
N PHE A 203 4.98 -8.06 1.92
CA PHE A 203 6.10 -7.86 2.83
C PHE A 203 5.81 -8.27 4.28
N VAL A 204 4.53 -8.46 4.63
CA VAL A 204 4.10 -8.74 6.01
C VAL A 204 3.95 -10.24 6.18
N LEU A 205 4.68 -10.82 7.13
CA LEU A 205 4.69 -12.25 7.40
C LEU A 205 3.82 -12.57 8.62
N THR A 206 3.01 -13.61 8.47
CA THR A 206 2.18 -14.12 9.58
C THR A 206 3.08 -14.75 10.64
N PRO A 207 2.77 -14.59 11.95
CA PRO A 207 3.52 -15.23 13.02
C PRO A 207 3.69 -16.73 12.78
N LEU A 208 4.93 -17.23 12.93
CA LEU A 208 5.23 -18.65 12.82
C LEU A 208 5.10 -19.32 14.18
N THR A 209 4.23 -20.32 14.30
CA THR A 209 4.14 -21.14 15.51
C THR A 209 5.16 -22.27 15.48
N VAL A 210 6.19 -22.18 16.31
CA VAL A 210 7.24 -23.21 16.43
C VAL A 210 6.95 -24.08 17.66
N SER A 211 7.04 -25.40 17.52
CA SER A 211 7.03 -26.31 18.65
C SER A 211 8.39 -26.28 19.36
N LYS A 212 8.43 -25.80 20.61
CA LYS A 212 9.61 -25.95 21.49
C LYS A 212 9.15 -26.72 22.72
N SER A 213 9.56 -27.99 22.82
CA SER A 213 9.10 -28.94 23.84
C SER A 213 7.58 -29.19 23.79
N THR A 214 6.93 -29.56 24.90
CA THR A 214 5.48 -29.82 24.99
C THR A 214 4.58 -28.59 24.77
N ALA A 215 5.15 -27.44 24.40
CA ALA A 215 4.44 -26.19 24.14
C ALA A 215 4.70 -25.65 22.72
N THR A 216 3.65 -25.16 22.09
CA THR A 216 3.71 -24.32 20.89
C THR A 216 4.04 -22.88 21.30
N ARG A 217 5.00 -22.25 20.60
CA ARG A 217 5.38 -20.85 20.83
C ARG A 217 5.42 -20.12 19.50
N GLU A 218 4.65 -19.05 19.42
CA GLU A 218 4.68 -18.11 18.30
C GLU A 218 6.00 -17.31 18.30
N LEU A 219 6.60 -17.19 17.12
CA LEU A 219 7.83 -16.47 16.87
C LEU A 219 7.46 -15.00 16.58
N GLY A 220 7.24 -14.26 17.67
CA GLY A 220 6.87 -12.84 17.63
C GLY A 220 5.43 -12.57 17.18
N ASP A 221 5.04 -11.30 17.24
CA ASP A 221 3.67 -10.85 16.96
C ASP A 221 3.52 -10.47 15.48
N GLY A 222 4.65 -10.22 14.79
CA GLY A 222 4.73 -10.14 13.34
C GLY A 222 6.15 -9.89 12.84
N THR A 223 6.40 -10.22 11.58
CA THR A 223 7.68 -9.98 10.90
C THR A 223 7.42 -9.28 9.58
N VAL A 224 8.26 -8.31 9.25
CA VAL A 224 8.18 -7.59 7.99
C VAL A 224 9.54 -7.69 7.30
N VAL A 225 9.56 -8.07 6.02
CA VAL A 225 10.79 -8.21 5.21
C VAL A 225 10.67 -7.41 3.93
N PHE A 226 11.67 -6.57 3.64
CA PHE A 226 11.72 -5.72 2.44
C PHE A 226 13.18 -5.47 2.03
N GLY A 227 13.55 -5.92 0.83
CA GLY A 227 14.95 -5.91 0.40
C GLY A 227 15.84 -6.64 1.41
N GLU A 228 16.94 -6.02 1.79
CA GLU A 228 17.89 -6.53 2.80
C GLU A 228 17.57 -6.11 4.23
N ARG A 229 16.39 -5.53 4.47
CA ARG A 229 15.96 -5.01 5.79
C ARG A 229 14.75 -5.75 6.31
N ALA A 230 14.60 -5.77 7.63
CA ALA A 230 13.47 -6.40 8.29
C ALA A 230 13.09 -5.73 9.61
N LEU A 231 11.80 -5.81 9.94
CA LEU A 231 11.25 -5.39 11.22
C LEU A 231 10.75 -6.60 12.00
N ALA A 232 11.17 -6.70 13.26
CA ALA A 232 10.62 -7.66 14.22
C ALA A 232 9.58 -6.94 15.10
N ILE A 233 8.30 -7.20 14.87
CA ILE A 233 7.20 -6.46 15.50
C ILE A 233 6.74 -7.16 16.78
N GLN A 234 6.53 -6.36 17.82
CA GLN A 234 5.93 -6.74 19.10
C GLN A 234 4.86 -5.74 19.49
N VAL A 235 3.67 -6.22 19.83
CA VAL A 235 2.55 -5.37 20.24
C VAL A 235 2.27 -5.59 21.73
N LYS A 236 1.99 -4.51 22.45
CA LYS A 236 1.67 -4.53 23.88
C LYS A 236 0.47 -3.63 24.12
N ALA A 237 -0.69 -4.25 24.34
CA ALA A 237 -1.94 -3.55 24.59
C ALA A 237 -2.20 -3.37 26.08
N ARG A 238 -2.68 -2.19 26.46
CA ARG A 238 -3.12 -1.86 27.81
C ARG A 238 -4.61 -2.12 27.97
N ASP A 239 -4.96 -3.14 28.74
CA ASP A 239 -6.33 -3.30 29.22
C ASP A 239 -6.59 -2.36 30.39
N HIS A 240 -7.67 -1.57 30.29
CA HIS A 240 -8.20 -0.66 31.31
C HIS A 240 -7.11 0.26 31.94
N PRO A 241 -6.70 1.34 31.23
CA PRO A 241 -5.76 2.30 31.79
C PRO A 241 -6.31 2.92 33.08
N GLY A 242 -5.45 3.07 34.08
CA GLY A 242 -5.80 3.70 35.36
C GLY A 242 -5.54 5.21 35.34
N PRO A 243 -6.13 5.97 36.28
CA PRO A 243 -6.01 7.43 36.29
C PRO A 243 -4.65 7.94 36.83
N ASN A 244 -3.65 7.08 37.04
CA ASN A 244 -2.35 7.46 37.61
C ASN A 244 -1.28 7.47 36.51
N PRO A 245 -0.84 8.67 36.04
CA PRO A 245 0.12 8.80 34.96
C PRO A 245 1.47 8.12 35.23
N GLU A 246 1.98 8.17 36.47
CA GLU A 246 3.26 7.54 36.82
C GLU A 246 3.20 6.02 36.70
N ARG A 247 2.08 5.41 37.11
CA ARG A 247 1.87 3.98 36.97
C ARG A 247 1.76 3.56 35.51
N GLU A 248 1.12 4.39 34.67
CA GLU A 248 1.02 4.11 33.24
C GLU A 248 2.37 4.29 32.53
N ARG A 249 3.16 5.33 32.86
CA ARG A 249 4.56 5.46 32.36
C ARG A 249 5.41 4.24 32.73
N ALA A 250 5.35 3.80 33.99
CA ALA A 250 6.06 2.61 34.45
C ALA A 250 5.57 1.34 33.75
N TRP A 251 4.27 1.24 33.46
CA TRP A 251 3.72 0.13 32.70
C TRP A 251 4.24 0.13 31.25
N ILE A 252 4.25 1.27 30.58
CA ILE A 252 4.77 1.43 29.21
C ILE A 252 6.23 1.03 29.17
N ALA A 253 7.09 1.61 30.03
CA ALA A 253 8.51 1.30 30.07
C ALA A 253 8.79 -0.19 30.32
N LYS A 254 8.06 -0.81 31.26
CA LYS A 254 8.18 -2.25 31.56
C LYS A 254 7.78 -3.12 30.37
N ASN A 255 6.67 -2.81 29.72
CA ASN A 255 6.16 -3.63 28.61
C ASN A 255 6.95 -3.39 27.33
N ALA A 256 7.43 -2.18 27.07
CA ALA A 256 8.35 -1.87 26.00
C ALA A 256 9.67 -2.66 26.16
N SER A 257 10.27 -2.64 27.35
CA SER A 257 11.46 -3.45 27.67
C SER A 257 11.23 -4.96 27.56
N LYS A 258 10.00 -5.42 27.78
CA LYS A 258 9.63 -6.82 27.56
C LYS A 258 9.51 -7.13 26.06
N GLY A 259 8.83 -6.27 25.29
CA GLY A 259 8.71 -6.37 23.84
C GLY A 259 10.08 -6.36 23.17
N ALA A 260 10.98 -5.46 23.56
CA ALA A 260 12.35 -5.38 23.08
C ALA A 260 13.11 -6.71 23.18
N ARG A 261 13.03 -7.36 24.35
CA ARG A 261 13.64 -8.68 24.58
C ARG A 261 12.97 -9.79 23.76
N GLN A 262 11.66 -9.71 23.53
CA GLN A 262 10.93 -10.67 22.71
C GLN A 262 11.32 -10.53 21.23
N ALA A 263 11.37 -9.30 20.70
CA ALA A 263 11.84 -9.02 19.34
C ALA A 263 13.28 -9.54 19.11
N ALA A 264 14.21 -9.25 20.02
CA ALA A 264 15.59 -9.76 19.96
C ALA A 264 15.65 -11.30 20.00
N GLY A 265 14.75 -11.94 20.76
CA GLY A 265 14.61 -13.40 20.78
C GLY A 265 14.10 -13.98 19.46
N SER A 266 13.13 -13.32 18.83
CA SER A 266 12.59 -13.70 17.53
C SER A 266 13.64 -13.58 16.42
N VAL A 267 14.36 -12.45 16.35
CA VAL A 267 15.45 -12.25 15.39
C VAL A 267 16.52 -13.32 15.53
N ARG A 268 16.91 -13.65 16.77
CA ARG A 268 17.86 -14.75 17.02
C ARG A 268 17.37 -16.07 16.43
N SER A 269 16.12 -16.44 16.70
CA SER A 269 15.55 -17.70 16.18
C SER A 269 15.42 -17.71 14.65
N LEU A 270 15.15 -16.58 14.01
CA LEU A 270 15.13 -16.47 12.54
C LEU A 270 16.53 -16.44 11.92
N SER A 271 17.54 -16.04 12.68
CA SER A 271 18.94 -15.99 12.24
C SER A 271 19.65 -17.33 12.39
N ASP A 272 19.09 -18.27 13.14
CA ASP A 272 19.69 -19.59 13.39
C ASP A 272 19.71 -20.46 12.13
N ALA A 273 18.69 -20.37 11.27
CA ALA A 273 18.58 -21.10 10.00
C ALA A 273 17.56 -20.44 9.07
N PRO A 274 17.62 -20.67 7.74
CA PRO A 274 16.55 -20.28 6.82
C PRO A 274 15.19 -20.86 7.23
N VAL A 275 14.15 -20.02 7.26
CA VAL A 275 12.79 -20.40 7.68
C VAL A 275 11.78 -20.06 6.60
N SER A 276 10.94 -21.03 6.23
CA SER A 276 9.80 -20.80 5.35
C SER A 276 8.65 -20.16 6.14
N MET A 277 8.24 -18.96 5.73
CA MET A 277 7.17 -18.18 6.37
C MET A 277 6.10 -17.80 5.34
N THR A 278 4.87 -17.66 5.79
CA THR A 278 3.75 -17.25 4.92
C THR A 278 3.51 -15.75 5.05
N ASN A 279 3.41 -15.04 3.94
CA ASN A 279 3.01 -13.64 3.94
C ASN A 279 1.48 -13.48 4.06
N VAL A 280 1.01 -12.26 4.31
CA VAL A 280 -0.44 -11.97 4.46
C VAL A 280 -1.23 -12.24 3.17
N ARG A 281 -0.56 -12.43 2.02
CA ARG A 281 -1.20 -12.92 0.78
C ARG A 281 -1.38 -14.43 0.72
N GLY A 282 -0.91 -15.17 1.72
CA GLY A 282 -0.97 -16.62 1.76
C GLY A 282 0.13 -17.30 0.94
N ARG A 283 1.21 -16.59 0.58
CA ARG A 283 2.33 -17.15 -0.19
C ARG A 283 3.52 -17.43 0.72
N SER A 284 4.20 -18.53 0.46
CA SER A 284 5.38 -18.94 1.22
C SER A 284 6.64 -18.29 0.67
N ILE A 285 7.46 -17.71 1.54
CA ILE A 285 8.79 -17.18 1.23
C ILE A 285 9.83 -17.76 2.19
N VAL A 286 11.06 -17.92 1.74
CA VAL A 286 12.19 -18.32 2.58
C VAL A 286 12.86 -17.09 3.17
N VAL A 287 12.86 -16.99 4.49
CA VAL A 287 13.53 -15.92 5.24
C VAL A 287 14.86 -16.43 5.76
N VAL A 288 15.96 -15.81 5.31
CA VAL A 288 17.31 -16.03 5.84
C VAL A 288 17.61 -14.90 6.83
N GLY A 289 17.27 -15.09 8.11
CA GLY A 289 17.33 -13.98 9.08
C GLY A 289 18.73 -13.39 9.28
N SER A 290 19.79 -14.18 9.08
CA SER A 290 21.17 -13.74 9.24
C SER A 290 21.68 -12.78 8.15
N SER A 291 20.99 -12.68 7.01
CA SER A 291 21.36 -11.78 5.91
C SER A 291 20.58 -10.46 5.92
N LEU A 292 19.76 -10.21 6.94
CA LEU A 292 18.89 -9.03 7.02
C LEU A 292 19.41 -8.05 8.08
N ASP A 293 19.36 -6.75 7.80
CA ASP A 293 19.50 -5.70 8.82
C ASP A 293 18.17 -5.57 9.57
N TRP A 294 18.20 -5.70 10.89
CA TRP A 294 17.00 -5.78 11.73
C TRP A 294 16.81 -4.55 12.60
N VAL A 295 15.56 -4.11 12.72
CA VAL A 295 15.07 -3.23 13.78
C VAL A 295 13.93 -3.92 14.54
N GLY A 296 14.01 -3.94 15.87
CA GLY A 296 12.90 -4.37 16.70
C GLY A 296 11.92 -3.21 16.88
N VAL A 297 10.64 -3.44 16.57
CA VAL A 297 9.60 -2.41 16.69
C VAL A 297 8.61 -2.85 17.75
N VAL A 298 8.50 -2.07 18.83
CA VAL A 298 7.53 -2.32 19.90
C VAL A 298 6.41 -1.31 19.81
N ILE A 299 5.20 -1.79 19.56
CA ILE A 299 4.00 -0.98 19.40
C ILE A 299 3.17 -1.09 20.65
N VAL A 300 2.92 0.04 21.30
CA VAL A 300 2.15 0.15 22.53
C VAL A 300 0.75 0.66 22.18
N ASP A 301 -0.26 -0.16 22.42
CA ASP A 301 -1.65 0.25 22.30
C ASP A 301 -2.18 0.68 23.67
N HIS A 302 -2.52 1.96 23.79
CA HIS A 302 -2.96 2.61 25.01
C HIS A 302 -3.95 3.71 24.65
N ASP A 303 -5.15 3.72 25.24
CA ASP A 303 -6.21 4.70 24.88
C ASP A 303 -5.85 6.13 25.29
N ASP A 304 -5.19 6.28 26.43
CA ASP A 304 -4.87 7.58 27.04
C ASP A 304 -3.43 7.59 27.57
N PRO A 305 -2.41 7.52 26.69
CA PRO A 305 -1.02 7.43 27.13
C PRO A 305 -0.61 8.73 27.83
N PRO A 306 0.08 8.68 28.99
CA PRO A 306 0.55 9.88 29.67
C PRO A 306 1.61 10.59 28.83
N ASP A 307 1.75 11.90 28.99
CA ASP A 307 2.85 12.68 28.41
C ASP A 307 4.20 12.34 29.06
N ASP A 308 5.31 12.82 28.49
CA ASP A 308 6.67 12.67 29.00
C ASP A 308 7.10 11.21 29.23
N ILE A 309 6.77 10.32 28.28
CA ILE A 309 7.24 8.94 28.32
C ILE A 309 8.74 8.95 28.02
N ALA A 310 9.54 8.28 28.86
CA ALA A 310 10.97 8.19 28.60
C ALA A 310 11.26 7.31 27.37
N PRO A 311 12.28 7.66 26.55
CA PRO A 311 12.79 6.79 25.51
C PRO A 311 13.20 5.42 26.06
N VAL A 312 12.99 4.38 25.27
CA VAL A 312 13.33 3.02 25.65
C VAL A 312 14.63 2.63 24.98
N ALA A 313 15.62 2.23 25.78
CA ALA A 313 16.92 1.85 25.26
C ALA A 313 16.84 0.60 24.37
N SER A 314 17.65 0.61 23.30
CA SER A 314 17.94 -0.55 22.48
C SER A 314 18.52 -1.71 23.31
N THR A 315 18.35 -2.92 22.80
CA THR A 315 19.03 -4.08 23.40
C THR A 315 20.45 -4.19 22.85
N PRO A 316 21.40 -4.84 23.55
CA PRO A 316 22.75 -5.04 23.01
C PRO A 316 22.79 -5.84 21.70
N ALA A 317 21.71 -6.58 21.38
CA ALA A 317 21.65 -7.48 20.23
C ALA A 317 20.77 -6.96 19.09
N LEU A 318 19.97 -5.92 19.33
CA LEU A 318 18.97 -5.44 18.38
C LEU A 318 18.60 -3.98 18.72
N PRO A 319 18.74 -3.03 17.78
CA PRO A 319 18.18 -1.68 17.87
C PRO A 319 16.66 -1.73 18.03
N ILE A 320 16.10 -0.94 18.95
CA ILE A 320 14.66 -0.95 19.25
C ILE A 320 14.06 0.42 19.04
N VAL A 321 12.97 0.48 18.29
CA VAL A 321 12.10 1.65 18.20
C VAL A 321 10.77 1.33 18.88
N VAL A 322 10.32 2.21 19.77
CA VAL A 322 9.06 2.05 20.50
C VAL A 322 8.09 3.15 20.10
N LEU A 323 6.90 2.75 19.65
CA LEU A 323 5.85 3.61 19.11
C LEU A 323 4.55 3.38 19.86
N LEU A 324 3.71 4.39 20.00
CA LEU A 324 2.29 4.23 20.24
C LEU A 324 1.60 3.72 18.95
N ARG A 325 0.51 2.97 19.08
CA ARG A 325 -0.25 2.48 17.91
C ARG A 325 -0.71 3.61 16.98
N ARG A 326 -1.08 4.76 17.56
CA ARG A 326 -1.44 5.97 16.80
C ARG A 326 -0.30 6.48 15.93
N GLU A 327 0.94 6.46 16.43
CA GLU A 327 2.12 6.90 15.68
C GLU A 327 2.44 5.94 14.54
N TRP A 328 2.31 4.63 14.78
CA TRP A 328 2.45 3.61 13.73
C TRP A 328 1.45 3.82 12.58
N GLU A 329 0.19 4.07 12.90
CA GLU A 329 -0.84 4.33 11.89
C GLU A 329 -0.66 5.70 11.22
N PHE A 330 -0.23 6.71 11.96
CA PHE A 330 0.17 8.02 11.42
C PHE A 330 1.28 7.87 10.37
N LEU A 331 2.36 7.15 10.67
CA LEU A 331 3.47 6.95 9.73
C LEU A 331 3.00 6.24 8.44
N PHE A 332 2.08 5.27 8.55
CA PHE A 332 1.53 4.60 7.37
C PHE A 332 0.61 5.48 6.54
N ASP A 333 -0.24 6.28 7.18
CA ASP A 333 -1.08 7.25 6.47
C ASP A 333 -0.21 8.28 5.74
N HIS A 334 0.86 8.72 6.41
CA HIS A 334 1.77 9.75 5.91
C HIS A 334 2.66 9.27 4.77
N LEU A 335 3.18 8.04 4.84
CA LEU A 335 4.15 7.51 3.85
C LEU A 335 3.52 6.60 2.79
N ARG A 336 2.44 5.87 3.11
CA ARG A 336 1.78 4.86 2.23
C ARG A 336 2.76 3.91 1.53
N SER A 337 3.83 3.56 2.23
CA SER A 337 4.94 2.73 1.76
C SER A 337 5.51 1.98 2.94
N LEU A 338 5.67 0.67 2.80
CA LEU A 338 6.34 -0.11 3.84
C LEU A 338 7.85 0.17 3.81
N THR A 339 8.42 0.28 2.61
CA THR A 339 9.86 0.48 2.45
C THR A 339 10.28 1.87 2.94
N ALA A 340 9.49 2.91 2.71
CA ALA A 340 9.78 4.24 3.25
C ALA A 340 9.63 4.26 4.78
N LEU A 341 8.57 3.64 5.33
CA LEU A 341 8.40 3.53 6.79
C LEU A 341 9.54 2.73 7.43
N GLY A 342 9.90 1.58 6.87
CA GLY A 342 11.03 0.78 7.32
C GLY A 342 12.34 1.57 7.23
N SER A 343 12.56 2.31 6.15
CA SER A 343 13.75 3.17 6.01
C SER A 343 13.78 4.29 7.05
N TYR A 344 12.64 4.89 7.37
CA TYR A 344 12.52 5.84 8.48
C TYR A 344 12.91 5.19 9.82
N LEU A 345 12.35 4.02 10.15
CA LEU A 345 12.68 3.33 11.40
C LEU A 345 14.15 2.91 11.48
N HIS A 346 14.76 2.51 10.35
CA HIS A 346 16.21 2.25 10.30
C HIS A 346 17.04 3.53 10.43
N ARG A 347 16.56 4.68 9.95
CA ARG A 347 17.23 5.98 10.10
C ARG A 347 17.25 6.44 11.56
N ILE A 348 16.17 6.19 12.30
CA ILE A 348 16.01 6.65 13.69
C ILE A 348 16.34 5.59 14.74
N LYS A 349 16.86 4.42 14.34
CA LYS A 349 17.04 3.27 15.26
C LYS A 349 18.03 3.54 16.41
N ASP A 350 18.88 4.54 16.24
CA ASP A 350 19.85 5.01 17.23
C ASP A 350 19.42 6.35 17.88
N ASP A 351 18.34 6.96 17.39
CA ASP A 351 17.75 8.15 17.97
C ASP A 351 16.91 7.72 19.18
N ALA A 352 17.19 8.29 20.35
CA ALA A 352 16.47 8.01 21.58
C ALA A 352 15.09 8.70 21.59
N VAL A 353 14.24 8.40 20.61
CA VAL A 353 12.90 8.99 20.46
C VAL A 353 11.91 8.32 21.40
N ALA A 354 11.21 9.13 22.19
CA ALA A 354 10.18 8.66 23.09
C ALA A 354 8.88 8.30 22.36
N PRO A 355 8.12 7.28 22.83
CA PRO A 355 6.75 7.06 22.37
C PRO A 355 5.88 8.30 22.64
N GLY A 356 5.15 8.74 21.63
CA GLY A 356 4.43 10.01 21.61
C GLY A 356 5.10 11.07 20.74
N ASP A 357 6.44 11.09 20.69
CA ASP A 357 7.21 12.18 20.11
C ASP A 357 7.68 11.87 18.67
N HIS A 358 7.30 10.71 18.12
CA HIS A 358 7.68 10.33 16.75
C HIS A 358 7.08 11.23 15.68
N PRO A 359 5.84 11.72 15.76
CA PRO A 359 5.35 12.72 14.82
C PRO A 359 6.23 13.97 14.84
N GLY A 360 6.58 14.48 16.02
CA GLY A 360 7.50 15.62 16.14
C GLY A 360 8.81 15.36 15.42
N HIS A 361 9.53 14.32 15.85
CA HIS A 361 10.82 13.89 15.29
C HIS A 361 10.78 13.66 13.77
N TYR A 362 9.69 13.07 13.27
CA TYR A 362 9.47 12.87 11.83
C TYR A 362 9.55 14.20 11.06
N TYR A 363 8.87 15.24 11.54
CA TYR A 363 8.85 16.53 10.86
C TYR A 363 10.15 17.33 11.02
N GLU A 364 10.91 17.10 12.08
CA GLU A 364 12.27 17.63 12.19
C GLU A 364 13.14 17.09 11.06
N LEU A 365 13.09 15.78 10.86
CA LEU A 365 13.82 15.11 9.77
C LEU A 365 13.28 15.47 8.39
N ALA A 366 11.96 15.60 8.22
CA ALA A 366 11.34 16.04 6.97
C ALA A 366 11.75 17.47 6.60
N THR A 367 11.83 18.38 7.59
CA THR A 367 12.33 19.75 7.39
C THR A 367 13.81 19.75 7.00
N ALA A 368 14.62 18.90 7.63
CA ALA A 368 16.03 18.74 7.25
C ALA A 368 16.18 18.20 5.83
N ASP A 369 15.36 17.22 5.43
CA ASP A 369 15.36 16.64 4.09
C ASP A 369 14.94 17.68 3.04
N GLU A 370 13.91 18.48 3.30
CA GLU A 370 13.45 19.57 2.41
C GLU A 370 14.53 20.64 2.23
N ARG A 371 15.29 20.97 3.28
CA ARG A 371 16.43 21.89 3.15
C ARG A 371 17.56 21.29 2.31
N ALA A 372 17.80 19.98 2.43
CA ALA A 372 18.83 19.29 1.67
C ALA A 372 18.50 19.17 0.18
N THR A 373 17.22 19.09 -0.19
CA THR A 373 16.78 18.95 -1.60
C THR A 373 16.93 20.23 -2.41
N ALA A 374 17.01 21.40 -1.76
CA ALA A 374 17.18 22.70 -2.41
C ALA A 374 18.51 22.81 -3.19
N ASN A 375 19.55 22.09 -2.78
CA ASN A 375 20.86 22.07 -3.43
C ASN A 375 21.26 20.64 -3.80
N PRO A 376 20.59 20.03 -4.80
CA PRO A 376 20.94 18.68 -5.21
C PRO A 376 22.35 18.69 -5.78
N GLY A 377 23.20 17.80 -5.28
CA GLY A 377 24.53 17.58 -5.84
C GLY A 377 24.49 17.16 -7.30
N ARG A 378 25.66 16.95 -7.91
CA ARG A 378 25.74 16.39 -9.26
C ARG A 378 25.20 14.96 -9.22
N PRO A 379 24.32 14.55 -10.17
CA PRO A 379 23.89 13.16 -10.22
C PRO A 379 25.08 12.25 -10.55
N PRO A 380 25.08 11.01 -10.04
CA PRO A 380 26.14 10.05 -10.24
C PRO A 380 26.21 9.57 -11.68
N VAL A 381 25.06 9.50 -12.36
CA VAL A 381 24.94 9.10 -13.77
C VAL A 381 24.27 10.22 -14.59
N SER A 382 24.72 10.39 -15.84
CA SER A 382 24.03 11.25 -16.81
C SER A 382 23.34 10.42 -17.88
N LEU A 383 22.11 10.81 -18.22
CA LEU A 383 21.29 10.16 -19.24
C LEU A 383 21.36 10.85 -20.61
N GLY A 384 22.23 11.86 -20.75
CA GLY A 384 22.44 12.60 -21.98
C GLY A 384 21.51 13.81 -22.17
N SER A 385 21.34 14.25 -23.41
CA SER A 385 20.55 15.43 -23.76
C SER A 385 19.05 15.23 -23.49
N GLY A 386 18.41 16.15 -22.77
CA GLY A 386 16.98 16.07 -22.42
C GLY A 386 16.71 15.45 -21.03
N GLU A 387 17.76 15.08 -20.30
CA GLU A 387 17.70 14.69 -18.89
C GLU A 387 17.00 15.76 -18.04
N GLN A 388 16.01 15.34 -17.26
CA GLN A 388 15.40 16.15 -16.21
C GLN A 388 15.86 15.64 -14.85
N ARG A 389 16.22 16.56 -13.96
CA ARG A 389 16.67 16.25 -12.61
C ARG A 389 15.61 16.64 -11.61
N PHE A 390 15.34 15.73 -10.69
CA PHE A 390 14.45 15.96 -9.57
C PHE A 390 15.14 15.48 -8.30
N SER A 391 14.98 16.26 -7.24
CA SER A 391 15.38 15.87 -5.89
C SER A 391 14.14 15.98 -5.02
N TYR A 392 13.92 14.96 -4.18
CA TYR A 392 12.76 14.86 -3.31
C TYR A 392 13.24 14.58 -1.89
N PRO A 393 12.55 15.13 -0.88
CA PRO A 393 12.87 14.78 0.50
C PRO A 393 12.60 13.29 0.69
N LEU A 394 13.42 12.63 1.51
CA LEU A 394 13.17 11.22 1.85
C LEU A 394 11.87 11.10 2.66
N LEU A 395 11.64 12.06 3.56
CA LEU A 395 10.42 12.21 4.33
C LEU A 395 9.65 13.46 3.86
N PRO A 396 8.47 13.32 3.23
CA PRO A 396 7.69 14.49 2.80
C PRO A 396 7.02 15.22 3.97
N MET A 397 6.94 16.55 3.90
CA MET A 397 6.15 17.36 4.84
C MET A 397 4.64 17.13 4.66
N GLU A 398 4.19 16.96 3.42
CA GLU A 398 2.81 16.65 3.12
C GLU A 398 2.55 15.14 3.17
N PRO A 399 1.39 14.71 3.70
CA PRO A 399 0.99 13.31 3.62
C PRO A 399 0.91 12.81 2.20
N ALA A 400 1.25 11.54 1.98
CA ALA A 400 1.04 10.86 0.70
C ALA A 400 -0.42 10.93 0.21
N SER A 401 -1.39 11.04 1.13
CA SER A 401 -2.81 11.23 0.79
C SER A 401 -3.10 12.57 0.13
N ASN A 402 -2.35 13.62 0.46
CA ASN A 402 -2.66 15.00 0.08
C ASN A 402 -1.85 15.48 -1.12
N LEU A 403 -0.68 14.88 -1.38
CA LEU A 403 0.17 15.20 -2.54
C LEU A 403 -0.58 14.99 -3.87
N ASP A 404 -1.08 13.77 -4.09
CA ASP A 404 -1.97 13.39 -5.18
C ASP A 404 -2.58 12.03 -4.88
N GLU A 405 -3.78 12.00 -4.29
CA GLU A 405 -4.41 10.75 -3.90
C GLU A 405 -4.60 9.79 -5.08
N GLN A 406 -5.03 10.30 -6.25
CA GLN A 406 -5.28 9.46 -7.42
C GLN A 406 -3.97 8.93 -7.99
N GLY A 407 -2.94 9.77 -8.06
CA GLY A 407 -1.60 9.36 -8.46
C GLY A 407 -1.02 8.29 -7.54
N ALA A 408 -1.05 8.52 -6.22
CA ALA A 408 -0.59 7.54 -5.24
C ALA A 408 -1.38 6.22 -5.32
N ALA A 409 -2.70 6.28 -5.50
CA ALA A 409 -3.55 5.11 -5.69
C ALA A 409 -3.22 4.35 -6.99
N MET A 410 -2.92 5.07 -8.08
CA MET A 410 -2.51 4.47 -9.34
C MET A 410 -1.17 3.74 -9.21
N PHE A 411 -0.19 4.37 -8.57
CA PHE A 411 1.09 3.73 -8.31
C PHE A 411 0.91 2.47 -7.46
N ARG A 412 0.09 2.54 -6.41
CA ARG A 412 -0.29 1.37 -5.61
C ARG A 412 -0.97 0.29 -6.45
N GLN A 413 -1.84 0.66 -7.39
CA GLN A 413 -2.49 -0.30 -8.28
C GLN A 413 -1.48 -1.05 -9.14
N MET A 414 -0.43 -0.39 -9.66
CA MET A 414 0.64 -1.06 -10.41
C MET A 414 1.36 -2.11 -9.56
N LEU A 415 1.65 -1.79 -8.29
CA LEU A 415 2.23 -2.75 -7.34
C LEU A 415 1.29 -3.93 -7.05
N GLU A 416 -0.01 -3.66 -6.88
CA GLU A 416 -1.05 -4.68 -6.67
C GLU A 416 -1.22 -5.59 -7.89
N ASP A 417 -1.11 -5.04 -9.09
CA ASP A 417 -1.14 -5.80 -10.35
C ASP A 417 0.06 -6.75 -10.42
N LEU A 418 1.28 -6.26 -10.17
CA LEU A 418 2.48 -7.09 -10.08
C LEU A 418 2.34 -8.18 -9.01
N ALA A 419 1.87 -7.81 -7.81
CA ALA A 419 1.70 -8.73 -6.70
C ALA A 419 0.69 -9.87 -6.99
N THR A 420 -0.24 -9.67 -7.91
CA THR A 420 -1.30 -10.67 -8.18
C THR A 420 -1.27 -11.26 -9.58
N SER A 421 -0.31 -10.84 -10.40
CA SER A 421 -0.10 -11.44 -11.70
C SER A 421 0.41 -12.87 -11.58
N PRO A 422 0.09 -13.76 -12.54
CA PRO A 422 0.74 -15.06 -12.66
C PRO A 422 2.26 -14.92 -12.63
N TRP A 423 2.94 -15.90 -12.05
CA TRP A 423 4.36 -15.83 -11.78
C TRP A 423 4.99 -17.20 -11.90
N ASP A 424 6.08 -17.27 -12.64
CA ASP A 424 6.82 -18.48 -12.99
C ASP A 424 8.20 -18.56 -12.31
N ARG A 425 8.53 -17.57 -11.47
CA ARG A 425 9.77 -17.49 -10.69
C ARG A 425 9.53 -17.68 -9.19
N SER A 426 10.58 -17.53 -8.39
CA SER A 426 10.52 -17.58 -6.92
C SER A 426 9.67 -16.42 -6.36
N GLU A 427 9.04 -16.61 -5.20
CA GLU A 427 8.30 -15.50 -4.55
C GLU A 427 9.25 -14.43 -4.00
N GLU A 428 10.49 -14.81 -3.73
CA GLU A 428 11.60 -13.94 -3.36
C GLU A 428 11.94 -12.94 -4.47
N ASP A 429 11.93 -13.37 -5.73
CA ASP A 429 12.13 -12.48 -6.89
C ASP A 429 10.99 -11.46 -6.96
N ARG A 430 9.73 -11.90 -6.77
CA ARG A 430 8.58 -10.99 -6.75
C ARG A 430 8.70 -9.97 -5.62
N LEU A 431 9.10 -10.41 -4.43
CA LEU A 431 9.29 -9.55 -3.27
C LEU A 431 10.38 -8.51 -3.51
N THR A 432 11.48 -8.91 -4.16
CA THR A 432 12.56 -8.03 -4.58
C THR A 432 12.05 -6.96 -5.54
N LEU A 433 11.31 -7.32 -6.59
CA LEU A 433 10.75 -6.34 -7.52
C LEU A 433 9.78 -5.37 -6.86
N LEU A 434 8.91 -5.87 -5.98
CA LEU A 434 7.99 -5.03 -5.22
C LEU A 434 8.76 -4.04 -4.34
N HIS A 435 9.85 -4.48 -3.70
CA HIS A 435 10.72 -3.60 -2.90
C HIS A 435 11.38 -2.52 -3.77
N LEU A 436 11.96 -2.87 -4.92
CA LEU A 436 12.60 -1.92 -5.83
C LEU A 436 11.64 -0.82 -6.32
N LEU A 437 10.36 -1.16 -6.49
CA LEU A 437 9.32 -0.20 -6.85
C LEU A 437 8.77 0.56 -5.64
N ASP A 438 8.63 -0.08 -4.48
CA ASP A 438 8.09 0.56 -3.26
C ASP A 438 9.09 1.51 -2.58
N ARG A 439 10.41 1.32 -2.80
CA ARG A 439 11.50 2.16 -2.24
C ARG A 439 11.57 3.58 -2.82
N GLN A 440 10.76 3.88 -3.84
CA GLN A 440 10.75 5.20 -4.49
C GLN A 440 10.22 6.28 -3.55
N ALA A 441 10.77 7.49 -3.67
CA ALA A 441 10.34 8.64 -2.89
C ALA A 441 8.82 8.84 -3.00
N VAL A 442 8.16 9.06 -1.87
CA VAL A 442 6.69 9.13 -1.76
C VAL A 442 6.10 10.14 -2.74
N THR A 443 6.72 11.32 -2.84
CA THR A 443 6.33 12.38 -3.79
C THR A 443 6.45 11.96 -5.25
N GLU A 444 7.51 11.23 -5.59
CA GLU A 444 7.72 10.77 -6.97
C GLU A 444 6.72 9.70 -7.36
N ARG A 445 6.33 8.82 -6.43
CA ARG A 445 5.30 7.79 -6.67
C ARG A 445 3.97 8.41 -7.08
N ALA A 446 3.53 9.46 -6.40
CA ALA A 446 2.32 10.20 -6.75
C ALA A 446 2.41 10.78 -8.17
N LYS A 447 3.53 11.42 -8.53
CA LYS A 447 3.75 11.99 -9.88
C LYS A 447 3.81 10.94 -10.98
N ILE A 448 4.52 9.84 -10.76
CA ILE A 448 4.55 8.70 -11.70
C ILE A 448 3.13 8.18 -11.89
N GLY A 449 2.40 7.92 -10.80
CA GLY A 449 1.04 7.44 -10.87
C GLY A 449 0.10 8.36 -11.63
N ARG A 450 0.16 9.69 -11.40
CA ARG A 450 -0.61 10.68 -12.16
C ARG A 450 -0.32 10.60 -13.65
N ARG A 451 0.96 10.57 -14.03
CA ARG A 451 1.37 10.39 -15.43
C ARG A 451 0.78 9.10 -16.02
N MET A 452 0.78 8.01 -15.25
CA MET A 452 0.21 6.73 -15.68
C MET A 452 -1.33 6.72 -15.72
N ILE A 453 -2.02 7.73 -15.18
CA ILE A 453 -3.47 7.95 -15.39
C ILE A 453 -3.71 8.73 -16.68
N ASP A 454 -2.87 9.73 -16.95
CA ASP A 454 -3.06 10.66 -18.08
C ASP A 454 -2.65 10.00 -19.40
N LEU A 455 -1.51 9.29 -19.44
CA LEU A 455 -1.01 8.65 -20.65
C LEU A 455 -1.99 7.63 -21.29
N PRO A 456 -2.69 6.76 -20.54
CA PRO A 456 -3.71 5.89 -21.12
C PRO A 456 -4.88 6.65 -21.77
N ARG A 457 -5.25 7.83 -21.25
CA ARG A 457 -6.32 8.64 -21.86
C ARG A 457 -5.90 9.11 -23.24
N ASP A 458 -4.68 9.63 -23.36
CA ASP A 458 -4.13 10.09 -24.63
C ASP A 458 -3.86 8.92 -25.60
N ALA A 459 -3.44 7.77 -25.08
CA ALA A 459 -3.25 6.57 -25.89
C ALA A 459 -4.57 6.03 -26.45
N SER A 460 -5.67 6.18 -25.70
CA SER A 460 -7.00 5.69 -26.12
C SER A 460 -7.62 6.47 -27.29
N SER A 461 -7.14 7.69 -27.57
CA SER A 461 -7.57 8.48 -28.74
C SER A 461 -6.82 8.13 -30.04
N VAL A 462 -5.79 7.29 -29.97
CA VAL A 462 -5.00 6.88 -31.15
C VAL A 462 -5.73 5.76 -31.90
N SER A 463 -5.74 5.84 -33.24
CA SER A 463 -6.30 4.78 -34.10
C SER A 463 -5.68 3.42 -33.80
N ARG A 464 -6.49 2.35 -33.84
CA ARG A 464 -6.03 0.97 -33.62
C ARG A 464 -5.10 0.44 -34.71
N GLU A 465 -5.05 1.11 -35.86
CA GLU A 465 -4.14 0.77 -36.96
C GLU A 465 -2.73 1.34 -36.75
N ALA A 466 -2.56 2.24 -35.77
CA ALA A 466 -1.29 2.82 -35.40
C ALA A 466 -0.83 2.29 -34.03
N THR A 467 0.49 2.12 -33.88
CA THR A 467 1.12 1.79 -32.60
C THR A 467 1.77 3.04 -32.03
N ARG A 468 1.44 3.37 -30.78
CA ARG A 468 2.07 4.44 -30.01
C ARG A 468 2.57 3.89 -28.68
N PHE A 469 3.86 4.10 -28.44
CA PHE A 469 4.50 3.91 -27.14
C PHE A 469 4.79 5.28 -26.54
N ASP A 470 4.36 5.52 -25.31
CA ASP A 470 4.84 6.63 -24.48
C ASP A 470 5.62 6.03 -23.32
N LEU A 471 6.96 6.09 -23.40
CA LEU A 471 7.86 5.45 -22.46
C LEU A 471 8.73 6.51 -21.79
N ARG A 472 8.89 6.38 -20.48
CA ARG A 472 9.83 7.18 -19.70
C ARG A 472 10.68 6.27 -18.83
N ARG A 473 11.98 6.57 -18.77
CA ARG A 473 12.89 5.96 -17.81
C ARG A 473 13.28 6.95 -16.72
N TYR A 474 13.59 6.41 -15.57
CA TYR A 474 14.06 7.10 -14.38
C TYR A 474 15.25 6.33 -13.85
N VAL A 475 16.31 7.02 -13.46
CA VAL A 475 17.47 6.42 -12.80
C VAL A 475 17.55 6.99 -11.40
N PHE A 476 17.68 6.09 -10.42
CA PHE A 476 17.63 6.40 -9.00
C PHE A 476 18.93 5.97 -8.33
N GLY A 477 19.10 6.43 -7.08
CA GLY A 477 20.26 6.10 -6.26
C GLY A 477 21.57 6.54 -6.90
N GLU A 478 22.59 5.71 -6.75
CA GLU A 478 23.91 5.91 -7.37
C GLU A 478 23.95 5.48 -8.86
N GLY A 479 22.80 5.24 -9.47
CA GLY A 479 22.68 4.58 -10.77
C GLY A 479 22.44 3.07 -10.69
N ASP A 480 22.23 2.54 -9.48
CA ASP A 480 22.00 1.12 -9.19
C ASP A 480 20.60 0.63 -9.59
N LEU A 481 19.65 1.55 -9.82
CA LEU A 481 18.29 1.22 -10.21
C LEU A 481 17.76 2.13 -11.31
N GLN A 482 17.32 1.50 -12.40
CA GLN A 482 16.54 2.11 -13.45
C GLN A 482 15.09 1.62 -13.40
N LEU A 483 14.14 2.55 -13.36
CA LEU A 483 12.73 2.22 -13.57
C LEU A 483 12.23 2.73 -14.91
N GLY A 484 11.48 1.89 -15.62
CA GLY A 484 10.75 2.26 -16.82
C GLY A 484 9.24 2.30 -16.54
N PHE A 485 8.56 3.34 -17.02
CA PHE A 485 7.11 3.41 -16.99
C PHE A 485 6.59 3.85 -18.35
N GLY A 486 5.55 3.21 -18.83
CA GLY A 486 4.95 3.67 -20.07
C GLY A 486 3.61 3.07 -20.41
N VAL A 487 3.08 3.53 -21.54
CA VAL A 487 1.79 3.11 -22.06
C VAL A 487 1.95 2.72 -23.52
N CYS A 488 1.30 1.61 -23.90
CA CYS A 488 1.07 1.25 -25.30
C CYS A 488 -0.43 1.30 -25.57
N ASN A 489 -0.85 1.87 -26.69
CA ASN A 489 -2.27 1.94 -27.05
C ASN A 489 -2.88 0.59 -27.44
N THR A 490 -2.06 -0.42 -27.76
CA THR A 490 -2.52 -1.75 -28.17
C THR A 490 -1.59 -2.85 -27.66
N PHE A 491 -2.12 -4.06 -27.45
CA PHE A 491 -1.35 -5.19 -26.95
C PHE A 491 -1.29 -6.33 -27.97
N SER A 492 -0.08 -6.81 -28.25
CA SER A 492 0.16 -8.07 -28.96
C SER A 492 1.54 -8.61 -28.56
N GLU A 493 1.85 -9.83 -28.99
CA GLU A 493 3.18 -10.41 -28.80
C GLU A 493 4.31 -9.55 -29.38
N LEU A 494 4.05 -8.89 -30.51
CA LEU A 494 5.00 -7.94 -31.11
C LEU A 494 5.24 -6.73 -30.18
N HIS A 495 4.18 -6.18 -29.58
CA HIS A 495 4.30 -5.05 -28.66
C HIS A 495 5.02 -5.44 -27.36
N ARG A 496 4.73 -6.65 -26.85
CA ARG A 496 5.42 -7.21 -25.69
C ARG A 496 6.93 -7.36 -25.95
N GLU A 497 7.30 -7.90 -27.10
CA GLU A 497 8.70 -8.06 -27.50
C GLU A 497 9.39 -6.72 -27.76
N ALA A 498 8.71 -5.77 -28.41
CA ALA A 498 9.23 -4.42 -28.62
C ALA A 498 9.51 -3.71 -27.28
N PHE A 499 8.60 -3.83 -26.31
CA PHE A 499 8.81 -3.29 -24.97
C PHE A 499 9.97 -3.98 -24.25
N ARG A 500 10.06 -5.32 -24.30
CA ARG A 500 11.20 -6.07 -23.74
C ARG A 500 12.53 -5.57 -24.31
N ARG A 501 12.60 -5.39 -25.63
CA ARG A 501 13.78 -4.87 -26.35
C ARG A 501 14.12 -3.44 -25.97
N TRP A 502 13.12 -2.58 -25.75
CA TRP A 502 13.36 -1.23 -25.21
C TRP A 502 14.00 -1.29 -23.82
N VAL A 503 13.52 -2.17 -22.93
CA VAL A 503 14.08 -2.35 -21.57
C VAL A 503 15.53 -2.84 -21.65
N MET A 504 15.81 -3.84 -22.50
CA MET A 504 17.16 -4.35 -22.75
C MET A 504 18.10 -3.24 -23.20
N LEU A 505 17.68 -2.42 -24.18
CA LEU A 505 18.48 -1.30 -24.66
C LEU A 505 18.77 -0.29 -23.55
N ARG A 506 17.75 0.13 -22.78
CA ARG A 506 17.96 1.11 -21.70
C ARG A 506 18.85 0.57 -20.58
N HIS A 507 18.74 -0.73 -20.29
CA HIS A 507 19.58 -1.39 -19.30
C HIS A 507 21.04 -1.39 -19.78
N HIS A 508 21.30 -1.87 -21.01
CA HIS A 508 22.63 -1.87 -21.60
C HIS A 508 23.26 -0.46 -21.65
N GLU A 509 22.50 0.54 -22.11
CA GLU A 509 22.97 1.94 -22.13
C GLU A 509 23.36 2.48 -20.74
N LEU A 510 22.64 2.10 -19.69
CA LEU A 510 22.97 2.50 -18.32
C LEU A 510 24.25 1.80 -17.83
N THR A 511 24.32 0.48 -18.01
CA THR A 511 25.45 -0.35 -17.58
C THR A 511 26.77 0.11 -18.20
N GLU A 512 26.75 0.56 -19.46
CA GLU A 512 27.93 1.11 -20.15
C GLU A 512 28.42 2.45 -19.57
N THR A 513 27.58 3.20 -18.85
CA THR A 513 27.99 4.44 -18.17
C THR A 513 28.64 4.20 -16.81
N LEU A 514 28.58 2.96 -16.30
CA LEU A 514 29.00 2.61 -14.95
C LEU A 514 30.33 1.84 -14.95
N PRO A 515 31.13 1.96 -13.88
CA PRO A 515 32.33 1.14 -13.68
C PRO A 515 32.00 -0.36 -13.64
N ASP A 516 32.92 -1.20 -14.14
CA ASP A 516 32.70 -2.65 -14.31
C ASP A 516 32.29 -3.36 -13.01
N ASP A 517 32.88 -2.98 -11.88
CA ASP A 517 32.63 -3.55 -10.55
C ASP A 517 31.22 -3.25 -10.02
N SER A 518 30.54 -2.26 -10.58
CA SER A 518 29.19 -1.84 -10.16
C SER A 518 28.08 -2.44 -11.03
N ARG A 519 28.44 -3.19 -12.09
CA ARG A 519 27.48 -3.65 -13.12
C ARG A 519 26.62 -4.84 -12.71
N GLU A 520 27.12 -5.69 -11.82
CA GLU A 520 26.44 -6.93 -11.42
C GLU A 520 25.17 -6.67 -10.57
N ASP A 521 25.14 -5.57 -9.83
CA ASP A 521 24.04 -5.25 -8.92
C ASP A 521 22.98 -4.32 -9.53
N ILE A 522 23.16 -3.90 -10.79
CA ILE A 522 22.22 -2.97 -11.44
C ILE A 522 20.90 -3.66 -11.70
N TRP A 523 19.81 -3.00 -11.31
CA TRP A 523 18.47 -3.39 -11.68
C TRP A 523 17.87 -2.47 -12.73
N THR A 524 17.16 -3.05 -13.69
CA THR A 524 16.19 -2.32 -14.51
C THR A 524 14.84 -2.99 -14.40
N VAL A 525 13.82 -2.26 -13.93
CA VAL A 525 12.44 -2.75 -13.80
C VAL A 525 11.52 -1.82 -14.56
N ALA A 526 10.76 -2.34 -15.53
CA ALA A 526 9.89 -1.54 -16.35
C ALA A 526 8.44 -2.04 -16.36
N ILE A 527 7.49 -1.12 -16.26
CA ILE A 527 6.05 -1.36 -16.27
C ILE A 527 5.44 -0.71 -17.52
N LEU A 528 4.67 -1.49 -18.28
CA LEU A 528 3.87 -1.04 -19.40
C LEU A 528 2.39 -1.25 -19.09
N LEU A 529 1.60 -0.19 -19.19
CA LEU A 529 0.14 -0.29 -19.16
C LEU A 529 -0.40 -0.31 -20.58
N THR A 530 -1.39 -1.15 -20.82
CA THR A 530 -2.10 -1.17 -22.10
C THR A 530 -3.60 -1.08 -21.87
N PRO A 531 -4.28 -0.02 -22.36
CA PRO A 531 -5.72 0.10 -22.21
C PRO A 531 -6.45 -1.14 -22.74
N ARG A 532 -7.46 -1.61 -22.03
CA ARG A 532 -8.38 -2.62 -22.57
C ARG A 532 -9.65 -1.95 -23.07
N HIS A 533 -10.24 -2.57 -24.08
CA HIS A 533 -11.49 -2.12 -24.68
C HIS A 533 -12.67 -3.09 -24.46
N ASP A 534 -12.45 -4.18 -23.73
CA ASP A 534 -13.48 -5.19 -23.45
C ASP A 534 -14.33 -4.88 -22.21
N GLY A 535 -14.01 -3.81 -21.47
CA GLY A 535 -14.75 -3.36 -20.30
C GLY A 535 -14.50 -4.17 -19.03
N LEU A 536 -13.67 -5.22 -19.06
CA LEU A 536 -13.42 -6.09 -17.89
C LEU A 536 -12.50 -5.44 -16.86
N ARG A 537 -11.48 -4.72 -17.34
CA ARG A 537 -10.61 -3.87 -16.53
C ARG A 537 -10.12 -2.69 -17.36
N PRO A 538 -9.66 -1.60 -16.75
CA PRO A 538 -9.24 -0.41 -17.51
C PRO A 538 -7.97 -0.62 -18.35
N TRP A 539 -7.03 -1.45 -17.86
CA TRP A 539 -5.77 -1.75 -18.55
C TRP A 539 -5.20 -3.12 -18.16
N ASP A 540 -4.28 -3.60 -18.98
CA ASP A 540 -3.35 -4.68 -18.70
C ASP A 540 -2.02 -4.11 -18.21
N THR A 541 -1.37 -4.81 -17.29
CA THR A 541 -0.06 -4.43 -16.74
C THR A 541 0.97 -5.48 -17.14
N THR A 542 2.00 -5.06 -17.87
CA THR A 542 3.15 -5.90 -18.25
C THR A 542 4.39 -5.42 -17.52
N VAL A 543 5.17 -6.34 -16.96
CA VAL A 543 6.41 -6.01 -16.24
C VAL A 543 7.57 -6.79 -16.86
N PHE A 544 8.69 -6.11 -17.08
CA PHE A 544 9.98 -6.73 -17.40
C PHE A 544 11.03 -6.25 -16.42
N ALA A 545 11.86 -7.17 -15.94
CA ALA A 545 12.97 -6.86 -15.05
C ALA A 545 14.25 -7.55 -15.52
N ILE A 546 15.37 -6.84 -15.38
CA ILE A 546 16.73 -7.29 -15.70
C ILE A 546 17.61 -6.94 -14.51
N ASN A 547 18.49 -7.86 -14.14
CA ASN A 547 19.53 -7.67 -13.15
C ASN A 547 20.87 -8.12 -13.72
N GLY A 548 21.94 -7.40 -13.38
CA GLY A 548 23.30 -7.71 -13.78
C GLY A 548 23.60 -7.42 -15.24
N VAL A 549 24.72 -7.94 -15.75
CA VAL A 549 25.20 -7.61 -17.10
C VAL A 549 24.35 -8.28 -18.18
N LEU A 550 23.91 -7.49 -19.16
CA LEU A 550 23.23 -7.97 -20.36
C LEU A 550 24.14 -7.80 -21.59
N GLU A 551 24.47 -8.92 -22.22
CA GLU A 551 25.13 -8.93 -23.52
C GLU A 551 24.09 -8.80 -24.65
N ILE A 552 24.30 -7.83 -25.54
CA ILE A 552 23.53 -7.65 -26.77
C ILE A 552 24.55 -7.66 -27.91
N ASP A 553 24.31 -8.45 -28.95
CA ASP A 553 25.22 -8.46 -30.10
C ASP A 553 25.17 -7.11 -30.85
N ASP A 554 26.29 -6.74 -31.48
CA ASP A 554 26.45 -5.44 -32.12
C ASP A 554 25.39 -5.15 -33.20
N ALA A 555 24.93 -6.19 -33.91
CA ALA A 555 23.95 -6.05 -34.97
C ALA A 555 22.55 -5.76 -34.41
N ASP A 556 22.14 -6.49 -33.37
CA ASP A 556 20.90 -6.24 -32.64
C ASP A 556 20.96 -4.88 -31.92
N LEU A 557 22.09 -4.51 -31.31
CA LEU A 557 22.26 -3.21 -30.66
C LEU A 557 22.08 -2.05 -31.67
N ALA A 558 22.70 -2.16 -32.84
CA ALA A 558 22.53 -1.17 -33.92
C ALA A 558 21.07 -1.08 -34.38
N ALA A 559 20.36 -2.21 -34.50
CA ALA A 559 18.95 -2.23 -34.85
C ALA A 559 18.06 -1.59 -33.75
N LEU A 560 18.37 -1.84 -32.48
CA LEU A 560 17.66 -1.26 -31.33
C LEU A 560 17.84 0.26 -31.27
N HIS A 561 19.05 0.76 -31.47
CA HIS A 561 19.30 2.20 -31.57
C HIS A 561 18.54 2.83 -32.74
N LEU A 562 18.53 2.19 -33.91
CA LEU A 562 17.78 2.68 -35.07
C LEU A 562 16.27 2.72 -34.83
N LEU A 563 15.74 1.80 -34.01
CA LEU A 563 14.32 1.75 -33.67
C LEU A 563 13.94 2.80 -32.62
N TRP A 564 14.73 2.91 -31.54
CA TRP A 564 14.33 3.65 -30.34
C TRP A 564 15.03 4.99 -30.11
N ASN A 565 16.19 5.25 -30.74
CA ASN A 565 16.98 6.47 -30.54
C ASN A 565 17.02 7.36 -31.80
N ARG A 566 16.02 7.29 -32.69
CA ARG A 566 16.00 8.10 -33.91
C ARG A 566 16.12 9.59 -33.55
N SER A 567 17.25 10.19 -33.96
CA SER A 567 17.46 11.64 -33.94
C SER A 567 16.57 12.28 -35.00
N GLY A 568 15.52 12.99 -34.59
CA GLY A 568 14.69 13.80 -35.49
C GLY A 568 13.20 13.46 -35.54
N ALA A 569 12.53 13.23 -34.40
CA ALA A 569 11.12 13.63 -34.33
C ALA A 569 11.09 15.15 -34.10
N GLU A 570 11.28 15.90 -35.19
CA GLU A 570 10.77 17.26 -35.25
C GLU A 570 9.30 17.21 -34.82
N THR A 571 8.97 18.06 -33.87
CA THR A 571 7.60 18.44 -33.54
C THR A 571 6.92 18.92 -34.83
N ASP A 572 6.23 18.03 -35.53
CA ASP A 572 5.15 18.44 -36.42
C ASP A 572 3.96 18.77 -35.53
N GLU A 573 3.56 20.05 -35.59
CA GLU A 573 2.46 20.70 -34.87
C GLU A 573 1.11 19.97 -34.97
#